data_AF-A0A252E5K2-F1
#
_entry.id   AF-A0A252E5K2-F1
#
_cell.length_a   1.000
_cell.length_b   1.000
_cell.length_c   1.000
_cell.angle_alpha   90.00
_cell.angle_beta   90.00
_cell.angle_gamma   90.00
#
_symmetry.space_group_name_H-M   'P 1'
#
loop_
_entity.id
_entity.type
_entity.pdbx_description
1 polymer ?
#
loop_
_entity_poly.entity_id
_entity_poly.type
_entity_poly.pdbx_seq_one_letter_code
_entity_poly.pdbx_strand_id
1 'polypeptide(L)'
;MSAIDTALQVIEWATNQEVSGVIPQGDLSGIEKLERPSAKLVQTLQQLSIVTAAKLRWSMPPLGDHRPISLDNIIIAAALGTANPQLARVLLKAVPAPSCSGDWVVRHGLITPALSFLKDEIADDCRLLSPLTTVLNRPIPGQENQAVNVGLQLLQNPEAKLSLTLHLAKPTVDIKIRDWRTQLLDRLRLGKATFVLDVYETAMIYHQQEVINQVRTADSIISDRQTAANEEELRDALSIANWWQPLWAIERADVNQLRQRRYLGYAYREGIKLFNLSQRMLGSV
;
A
#
# COMPACT_ATOMS: atom_id res chain seq x y z
N MET A 1 17.99 -18.57 20.02
CA MET A 1 16.90 -18.77 19.06
C MET A 1 17.48 -18.57 17.68
N SER A 2 17.69 -19.63 16.89
CA SER A 2 18.50 -19.56 15.67
C SER A 2 17.88 -18.67 14.58
N ALA A 3 18.65 -18.35 13.53
CA ALA A 3 18.14 -17.61 12.37
C ALA A 3 16.92 -18.28 11.72
N ILE A 4 16.88 -19.62 11.68
CA ILE A 4 15.73 -20.40 11.19
C ILE A 4 14.50 -20.19 12.08
N ASP A 5 14.69 -20.25 13.41
CA ASP A 5 13.59 -20.07 14.37
C ASP A 5 13.04 -18.65 14.30
N THR A 6 13.92 -17.65 14.20
CA THR A 6 13.56 -16.23 14.03
C THR A 6 12.74 -16.02 12.75
N ALA A 7 13.22 -16.53 11.61
CA ALA A 7 12.48 -16.43 10.34
C ALA A 7 11.11 -17.12 10.41
N LEU A 8 11.06 -18.32 11.01
CA LEU A 8 9.82 -19.08 11.17
C LEU A 8 8.78 -18.29 11.99
N GLN A 9 9.18 -17.76 13.15
CA GLN A 9 8.28 -16.99 14.01
C GLN A 9 7.77 -15.72 13.32
N VAL A 10 8.62 -15.02 12.56
CA VAL A 10 8.20 -13.84 11.80
C VAL A 10 7.19 -14.20 10.72
N ILE A 11 7.37 -15.31 9.99
CA ILE A 11 6.41 -15.77 8.97
C ILE A 11 5.09 -16.20 9.62
N GLU A 12 5.13 -16.93 10.74
CA GLU A 12 3.94 -17.33 11.50
C GLU A 12 3.17 -16.10 12.02
N TRP A 13 3.88 -15.11 12.58
CA TRP A 13 3.32 -13.83 13.00
C TRP A 13 2.69 -13.07 11.83
N ALA A 14 3.39 -12.94 10.70
CA ALA A 14 2.89 -12.26 9.51
C ALA A 14 1.66 -12.96 8.89
N THR A 15 1.55 -14.28 9.08
CA THR A 15 0.37 -15.05 8.66
C THR A 15 -0.83 -14.75 9.56
N ASN A 16 -0.61 -14.66 10.88
CA ASN A 16 -1.64 -14.57 11.92
C ASN A 16 -1.88 -13.14 12.46
N GLN A 17 -1.85 -12.13 11.59
CA GLN A 17 -1.96 -10.68 11.93
C GLN A 17 -3.16 -10.26 12.79
N GLU A 18 -4.17 -11.13 12.99
CA GLU A 18 -5.28 -10.88 13.91
C GLU A 18 -4.84 -10.91 15.39
N VAL A 19 -3.69 -11.53 15.68
CA VAL A 19 -3.08 -11.53 17.02
C VAL A 19 -2.19 -10.30 17.13
N SER A 20 -2.75 -9.21 17.65
CA SER A 20 -2.02 -7.98 17.98
C SER A 20 -0.66 -8.27 18.63
N GLY A 21 0.43 -7.83 18.02
CA GLY A 21 1.77 -8.06 18.58
C GLY A 21 2.88 -7.36 17.79
N VAL A 22 3.94 -7.00 18.51
CA VAL A 22 5.21 -6.52 17.94
C VAL A 22 5.85 -7.65 17.14
N ILE A 23 6.64 -7.31 16.12
CA ILE A 23 7.41 -8.29 15.33
C ILE A 23 8.26 -9.16 16.28
N PRO A 24 8.16 -10.51 16.20
CA PRO A 24 8.99 -11.39 17.01
C PRO A 24 10.48 -11.10 16.81
N GLN A 25 11.22 -11.00 17.91
CA GLN A 25 12.65 -10.70 17.87
C GLN A 25 13.49 -11.90 18.28
N GLY A 26 14.58 -12.13 17.56
CA GLY A 26 15.52 -13.21 17.81
C GLY A 26 16.96 -12.94 17.40
N ASP A 27 17.80 -13.92 17.72
CA ASP A 27 19.18 -13.93 17.26
C ASP A 27 19.27 -14.53 15.85
N LEU A 28 20.37 -14.20 15.17
CA LEU A 28 20.67 -14.71 13.83
C LEU A 28 21.84 -15.70 13.88
N SER A 29 21.97 -16.44 14.98
CA SER A 29 22.96 -17.52 15.05
C SER A 29 22.66 -18.59 14.00
N GLY A 30 23.70 -19.09 13.35
CA GLY A 30 23.58 -20.09 12.29
C GLY A 30 22.93 -19.55 11.01
N ILE A 31 23.21 -18.31 10.63
CA ILE A 31 22.63 -17.66 9.45
C ILE A 31 22.91 -18.41 8.14
N GLU A 32 24.05 -19.09 8.07
CA GLU A 32 24.45 -19.97 6.97
C GLU A 32 23.44 -21.12 6.74
N LYS A 33 22.67 -21.48 7.77
CA LYS A 33 21.63 -22.51 7.66
C LYS A 33 20.40 -22.04 6.89
N LEU A 34 20.24 -20.72 6.67
CA LEU A 34 19.15 -20.18 5.85
C LEU A 34 19.29 -20.58 4.37
N GLU A 35 20.48 -20.95 3.90
CA GLU A 35 20.70 -21.46 2.53
C GLU A 35 19.99 -22.80 2.29
N ARG A 36 19.74 -23.57 3.35
CA ARG A 36 19.08 -24.88 3.29
C ARG A 36 17.97 -24.95 4.35
N PRO A 37 16.87 -24.21 4.15
CA PRO A 37 15.80 -24.10 5.12
C PRO A 37 15.13 -25.46 5.34
N SER A 38 14.58 -25.65 6.55
CA SER A 38 13.83 -26.86 6.87
C SER A 38 12.54 -26.93 6.05
N ALA A 39 12.02 -28.14 5.82
CA ALA A 39 10.74 -28.34 5.12
C ALA A 39 9.58 -27.59 5.79
N LYS A 40 9.59 -27.51 7.14
CA LYS A 40 8.62 -26.72 7.90
C LYS A 40 8.66 -25.25 7.51
N LEU A 41 9.85 -24.64 7.46
CA LEU A 41 10.01 -23.23 7.11
C LEU A 41 9.53 -22.92 5.69
N VAL A 42 9.83 -23.81 4.73
CA VAL A 42 9.33 -23.69 3.35
C VAL A 42 7.81 -23.79 3.30
N GLN A 43 7.21 -24.73 4.04
CA GLN A 43 5.76 -24.90 4.10
C GLN A 43 5.07 -23.66 4.72
N THR A 44 5.63 -23.10 5.79
CA THR A 44 5.09 -21.88 6.42
C THR A 44 5.19 -20.68 5.47
N LEU A 45 6.27 -20.55 4.69
CA LEU A 45 6.39 -19.51 3.66
C LEU A 45 5.32 -19.65 2.56
N GLN A 46 5.05 -20.87 2.11
CA GLN A 46 3.98 -21.16 1.14
C GLN A 46 2.61 -20.83 1.71
N GLN A 47 2.36 -21.15 2.98
CA GLN A 47 1.12 -20.79 3.68
C GLN A 47 0.93 -19.27 3.74
N LEU A 48 1.98 -18.51 4.06
CA LEU A 48 1.93 -17.05 4.02
C LEU A 48 1.57 -16.53 2.62
N SER A 49 2.13 -17.12 1.56
CA SER A 49 1.79 -16.75 0.19
C SER A 49 0.31 -16.98 -0.10
N ILE A 50 -0.25 -18.13 0.30
CA ILE A 50 -1.66 -18.47 0.08
C ILE A 50 -2.56 -17.48 0.83
N VAL A 51 -2.29 -17.24 2.11
CA VAL A 51 -3.08 -16.32 2.95
C VAL A 51 -3.01 -14.89 2.40
N THR A 52 -1.82 -14.45 1.98
CA THR A 52 -1.65 -13.10 1.43
C THR A 52 -2.32 -12.94 0.08
N ALA A 53 -2.22 -13.94 -0.81
CA ALA A 53 -2.95 -13.96 -2.09
C ALA A 53 -4.46 -13.90 -1.84
N ALA A 54 -4.98 -14.66 -0.87
CA ALA A 54 -6.40 -14.62 -0.51
C ALA A 54 -6.84 -13.24 0.02
N LYS A 55 -6.02 -12.58 0.88
CA LYS A 55 -6.27 -11.20 1.34
C LYS A 55 -6.29 -10.20 0.18
N LEU A 56 -5.45 -10.41 -0.83
CA LEU A 56 -5.40 -9.64 -2.06
C LEU A 56 -6.48 -10.05 -3.07
N ARG A 57 -7.27 -11.10 -2.80
CA ARG A 57 -8.26 -11.69 -3.72
C ARG A 57 -7.67 -12.19 -5.04
N TRP A 58 -6.44 -12.70 -4.99
CA TRP A 58 -5.78 -13.32 -6.13
C TRP A 58 -5.95 -14.83 -6.05
N SER A 59 -6.19 -15.46 -7.19
CA SER A 59 -6.18 -16.91 -7.33
C SER A 59 -4.78 -17.48 -7.09
N MET A 60 -4.71 -18.76 -6.75
CA MET A 60 -3.45 -19.50 -6.68
C MET A 60 -3.28 -20.32 -7.98
N PRO A 61 -2.11 -20.25 -8.64
CA PRO A 61 -0.96 -19.41 -8.30
C PRO A 61 -1.20 -17.92 -8.62
N PRO A 62 -0.58 -16.98 -7.87
CA PRO A 62 -0.82 -15.56 -8.03
C PRO A 62 -0.62 -15.08 -9.47
N LEU A 63 -1.63 -14.43 -10.05
CA LEU A 63 -1.59 -13.91 -11.43
C LEU A 63 -1.28 -14.99 -12.50
N GLY A 64 -1.49 -16.28 -12.20
CA GLY A 64 -1.19 -17.39 -13.11
C GLY A 64 0.29 -17.75 -13.23
N ASP A 65 1.16 -17.22 -12.37
CA ASP A 65 2.61 -17.50 -12.41
C ASP A 65 2.97 -18.76 -11.62
N HIS A 66 3.29 -19.83 -12.34
CA HIS A 66 3.60 -21.13 -11.74
C HIS A 66 5.06 -21.28 -11.25
N ARG A 67 5.89 -20.25 -11.34
CA ARG A 67 7.29 -20.32 -10.89
C ARG A 67 7.34 -20.53 -9.37
N PRO A 68 8.32 -21.30 -8.86
CA PRO A 68 8.45 -21.52 -7.42
C PRO A 68 8.75 -20.21 -6.69
N ILE A 69 8.26 -20.10 -5.46
CA ILE A 69 8.58 -18.99 -4.55
C ILE A 69 10.06 -19.09 -4.17
N SER A 70 10.79 -17.97 -4.26
CA SER A 70 12.21 -17.94 -3.88
C SER A 70 12.38 -18.13 -2.37
N LEU A 71 13.42 -18.88 -2.00
CA LEU A 71 13.86 -19.02 -0.61
C LEU A 71 14.47 -17.74 -0.05
N ASP A 72 14.85 -16.77 -0.90
CA ASP A 72 15.39 -15.47 -0.46
C ASP A 72 14.40 -14.69 0.42
N ASN A 73 13.11 -14.97 0.30
CA ASN A 73 12.09 -14.36 1.15
C ASN A 73 12.23 -14.76 2.63
N ILE A 74 12.91 -15.88 2.93
CA ILE A 74 13.26 -16.28 4.29
C ILE A 74 14.31 -15.33 4.89
N ILE A 75 15.24 -14.82 4.07
CA ILE A 75 16.24 -13.85 4.51
C ILE A 75 15.53 -12.55 4.92
N ILE A 76 14.48 -12.13 4.20
CA ILE A 76 13.66 -10.97 4.60
C ILE A 76 13.01 -11.23 5.97
N ALA A 77 12.41 -12.40 6.18
CA ALA A 77 11.80 -12.74 7.46
C ALA A 77 12.83 -12.72 8.62
N ALA A 78 14.02 -13.28 8.40
CA ALA A 78 15.12 -13.21 9.37
C ALA A 78 15.56 -11.76 9.64
N ALA A 79 15.68 -10.94 8.60
CA ALA A 79 16.07 -9.53 8.71
C ALA A 79 15.02 -8.68 9.45
N LEU A 80 13.74 -8.99 9.32
CA LEU A 80 12.66 -8.33 10.07
C LEU A 80 12.68 -8.72 11.55
N GLY A 81 13.07 -9.95 11.87
CA GLY A 81 13.08 -10.47 13.24
C GLY A 81 14.36 -10.22 14.03
N THR A 82 15.40 -9.59 13.45
CA THR A 82 16.62 -9.31 14.21
C THR A 82 16.51 -8.01 15.00
N ALA A 83 16.98 -8.02 16.24
CA ALA A 83 17.10 -6.81 17.06
C ALA A 83 18.27 -5.91 16.63
N ASN A 84 19.13 -6.34 15.70
CA ASN A 84 20.30 -5.58 15.22
C ASN A 84 19.97 -4.84 13.90
N PRO A 85 19.79 -3.50 13.91
CA PRO A 85 19.43 -2.73 12.72
C PRO A 85 20.46 -2.82 11.59
N GLN A 86 21.75 -2.80 11.91
CA GLN A 86 22.80 -2.85 10.89
C GLN A 86 22.78 -4.20 10.17
N LEU A 87 22.64 -5.29 10.91
CA LEU A 87 22.56 -6.63 10.35
C LEU A 87 21.28 -6.81 9.51
N ALA A 88 20.14 -6.30 9.98
CA ALA A 88 18.90 -6.28 9.20
C ALA A 88 19.12 -5.65 7.82
N ARG A 89 19.74 -4.46 7.78
CA ARG A 89 20.01 -3.74 6.52
C ARG A 89 20.97 -4.50 5.60
N VAL A 90 22.01 -5.15 6.14
CA VAL A 90 22.92 -5.99 5.35
C VAL A 90 22.16 -7.12 4.68
N LEU A 91 21.29 -7.80 5.42
CA LEU A 91 20.48 -8.90 4.89
C LEU A 91 19.47 -8.43 3.85
N LEU A 92 18.76 -7.34 4.12
CA LEU A 92 17.81 -6.78 3.16
C LEU A 92 18.51 -6.41 1.83
N LYS A 93 19.71 -5.85 1.88
CA LYS A 93 20.49 -5.51 0.68
C LYS A 93 21.02 -6.72 -0.09
N ALA A 94 21.16 -7.87 0.56
CA ALA A 94 21.60 -9.11 -0.08
C ALA A 94 20.47 -9.82 -0.85
N VAL A 95 19.21 -9.47 -0.57
CA VAL A 95 18.05 -10.11 -1.21
C VAL A 95 17.89 -9.60 -2.64
N PRO A 96 17.86 -10.49 -3.65
CA PRO A 96 17.68 -10.07 -5.05
C PRO A 96 16.28 -9.53 -5.33
N ALA A 97 16.11 -8.91 -6.49
CA ALA A 97 14.79 -8.51 -6.99
C ALA A 97 13.85 -9.74 -7.09
N PRO A 98 12.53 -9.56 -6.86
CA PRO A 98 11.61 -10.69 -6.92
C PRO A 98 11.53 -11.27 -8.33
N SER A 99 11.50 -12.59 -8.41
CA SER A 99 11.58 -13.32 -9.68
C SER A 99 10.20 -13.68 -10.24
N CYS A 100 9.20 -13.85 -9.36
CA CYS A 100 7.84 -14.28 -9.70
C CYS A 100 6.77 -13.48 -8.92
N SER A 101 5.50 -13.58 -9.33
CA SER A 101 4.39 -12.93 -8.59
C SER A 101 4.19 -13.54 -7.20
N GLY A 102 4.56 -14.82 -7.00
CA GLY A 102 4.60 -15.46 -5.68
C GLY A 102 5.53 -14.73 -4.72
N ASP A 103 6.71 -14.30 -5.19
CA ASP A 103 7.63 -13.46 -4.41
C ASP A 103 6.96 -12.13 -4.06
N TRP A 104 6.23 -11.49 -4.99
CA TRP A 104 5.55 -10.21 -4.70
C TRP A 104 4.55 -10.35 -3.56
N VAL A 105 3.76 -11.42 -3.60
CA VAL A 105 2.75 -11.72 -2.57
C VAL A 105 3.43 -11.99 -1.23
N VAL A 106 4.45 -12.84 -1.17
CA VAL A 106 5.16 -13.15 0.07
C VAL A 106 5.82 -11.92 0.68
N ARG A 107 6.56 -11.15 -0.13
CA ARG A 107 7.23 -9.93 0.32
C ARG A 107 6.23 -8.91 0.83
N HIS A 108 5.09 -8.75 0.16
CA HIS A 108 4.00 -7.91 0.64
C HIS A 108 3.47 -8.39 2.00
N GLY A 109 3.19 -9.69 2.13
CA GLY A 109 2.68 -10.32 3.35
C GLY A 109 3.62 -10.18 4.54
N LEU A 110 4.94 -10.21 4.32
CA LEU A 110 5.96 -9.99 5.35
C LEU A 110 6.12 -8.51 5.71
N ILE A 111 6.29 -7.65 4.70
CA ILE A 111 6.75 -6.28 4.90
C ILE A 111 5.62 -5.37 5.36
N THR A 112 4.45 -5.43 4.73
CA THR A 112 3.33 -4.53 5.04
C THR A 112 2.93 -4.51 6.52
N PRO A 113 2.75 -5.65 7.22
CA PRO A 113 2.45 -5.61 8.66
C PRO A 113 3.63 -5.11 9.50
N ALA A 114 4.87 -5.28 9.03
CA ALA A 114 6.06 -4.88 9.76
C ALA A 114 6.27 -3.35 9.74
N LEU A 115 5.83 -2.64 8.69
CA LEU A 115 6.14 -1.23 8.46
C LEU A 115 5.87 -0.31 9.66
N SER A 116 4.80 -0.54 10.43
CA SER A 116 4.45 0.29 11.59
C SER A 116 5.38 0.14 12.79
N PHE A 117 6.21 -0.91 12.82
CA PHE A 117 7.14 -1.22 13.91
C PHE A 117 8.60 -0.93 13.55
N LEU A 118 8.87 -0.60 12.28
CA LEU A 118 10.21 -0.38 11.77
C LEU A 118 10.59 1.10 11.82
N LYS A 119 11.88 1.38 12.03
CA LYS A 119 12.44 2.71 11.79
C LYS A 119 12.37 3.03 10.30
N ASP A 120 12.20 4.31 9.97
CA ASP A 120 12.01 4.79 8.59
C ASP A 120 13.06 4.24 7.60
N GLU A 121 14.34 4.22 8.00
CA GLU A 121 15.43 3.71 7.15
C GLU A 121 15.25 2.23 6.75
N ILE A 122 14.86 1.38 7.71
CA ILE A 122 14.64 -0.05 7.46
C ILE A 122 13.32 -0.25 6.71
N ALA A 123 12.30 0.54 7.05
CA ALA A 123 11.03 0.52 6.35
C ALA A 123 11.20 0.86 4.85
N ASP A 124 12.07 1.81 4.53
CA ASP A 124 12.41 2.17 3.14
C ASP A 124 13.23 1.08 2.44
N ASP A 125 14.23 0.49 3.11
CA ASP A 125 14.96 -0.68 2.60
C ASP A 125 13.99 -1.85 2.30
N CYS A 126 12.98 -2.06 3.14
CA CYS A 126 11.94 -3.07 2.90
C CYS A 126 11.03 -2.71 1.73
N ARG A 127 10.60 -1.44 1.60
CA ARG A 127 9.77 -0.99 0.47
C ARG A 127 10.45 -1.22 -0.88
N LEU A 128 11.77 -1.09 -0.95
CA LEU A 128 12.56 -1.37 -2.15
C LEU A 128 12.48 -2.84 -2.60
N LEU A 129 12.32 -3.77 -1.65
CA LEU A 129 12.27 -5.20 -1.94
C LEU A 129 10.87 -5.70 -2.35
N SER A 130 9.82 -4.92 -2.06
CA SER A 130 8.41 -5.33 -2.28
C SER A 130 7.68 -4.35 -3.20
N PRO A 131 7.75 -4.56 -4.54
CA PRO A 131 7.05 -3.73 -5.52
C PRO A 131 5.55 -3.59 -5.23
N LEU A 132 4.92 -4.65 -4.73
CA LEU A 132 3.50 -4.64 -4.39
C LEU A 132 3.21 -3.76 -3.17
N THR A 133 4.06 -3.79 -2.13
CA THR A 133 3.94 -2.86 -1.01
C THR A 133 4.19 -1.42 -1.44
N THR A 134 5.15 -1.19 -2.35
CA THR A 134 5.42 0.13 -2.94
C THR A 134 4.17 0.72 -3.60
N VAL A 135 3.44 -0.07 -4.39
CA VAL A 135 2.22 0.37 -5.09
C VAL A 135 1.05 0.59 -4.12
N LEU A 136 0.82 -0.36 -3.20
CA LEU A 136 -0.36 -0.36 -2.32
C LEU A 136 -0.23 0.62 -1.14
N ASN A 137 0.98 0.83 -0.63
CA ASN A 137 1.28 1.70 0.50
C ASN A 137 1.85 3.04 0.03
N ARG A 138 3.15 3.11 -0.24
CA ARG A 138 3.84 4.22 -0.90
C ARG A 138 5.23 3.81 -1.38
N PRO A 139 5.77 4.44 -2.44
CA PRO A 139 7.16 4.32 -2.80
C PRO A 139 8.08 5.06 -1.82
N ILE A 140 9.37 4.75 -1.94
CA ILE A 140 10.41 5.65 -1.44
C ILE A 140 10.52 6.87 -2.40
N PRO A 141 10.94 8.04 -1.90
CA PRO A 141 11.14 9.21 -2.75
C PRO A 141 12.06 8.89 -3.94
N GLY A 142 11.65 9.28 -5.15
CA GLY A 142 12.38 9.05 -6.40
C GLY A 142 12.06 7.73 -7.11
N GLN A 143 11.27 6.84 -6.50
CA GLN A 143 10.84 5.55 -7.11
C GLN A 143 9.37 5.54 -7.56
N GLU A 144 8.73 6.70 -7.62
CA GLU A 144 7.32 6.85 -7.98
C GLU A 144 7.04 6.30 -9.38
N ASN A 145 7.93 6.56 -10.34
CA ASN A 145 7.77 6.08 -11.73
C ASN A 145 7.81 4.55 -11.82
N GLN A 146 8.68 3.91 -11.03
CA GLN A 146 8.76 2.45 -10.99
C GLN A 146 7.48 1.86 -10.39
N ALA A 147 6.97 2.45 -9.30
CA ALA A 147 5.71 2.04 -8.70
C ALA A 147 4.53 2.21 -9.66
N VAL A 148 4.45 3.33 -10.40
CA VAL A 148 3.42 3.51 -11.45
C VAL A 148 3.51 2.42 -12.52
N ASN A 149 4.72 2.07 -12.98
CA ASN A 149 4.91 1.02 -13.97
C ASN A 149 4.44 -0.35 -13.47
N VAL A 150 4.75 -0.71 -12.22
CA VAL A 150 4.25 -1.94 -11.60
C VAL A 150 2.72 -1.90 -11.51
N GLY A 151 2.14 -0.76 -11.11
CA GLY A 151 0.68 -0.57 -11.12
C GLY A 151 0.07 -0.80 -12.51
N LEU A 152 0.66 -0.23 -13.56
CA LEU A 152 0.19 -0.41 -14.94
C LEU A 152 0.29 -1.87 -15.43
N GLN A 153 1.31 -2.60 -14.99
CA GLN A 153 1.45 -4.04 -15.26
C GLN A 153 0.36 -4.84 -14.55
N LEU A 154 0.13 -4.56 -13.26
CA LEU A 154 -0.92 -5.20 -12.47
C LEU A 154 -2.32 -4.98 -13.06
N LEU A 155 -2.58 -3.78 -13.60
CA LEU A 155 -3.86 -3.45 -14.24
C LEU A 155 -4.17 -4.27 -15.50
N GLN A 156 -3.20 -5.00 -16.06
CA GLN A 156 -3.45 -5.92 -17.18
C GLN A 156 -4.15 -7.21 -16.73
N ASN A 157 -4.07 -7.54 -15.44
CA ASN A 157 -4.72 -8.71 -14.87
C ASN A 157 -6.04 -8.30 -14.15
N PRO A 158 -7.18 -8.94 -14.46
CA PRO A 158 -8.47 -8.58 -13.85
C PRO A 158 -8.51 -8.71 -12.32
N GLU A 159 -7.88 -9.73 -11.74
CA GLU A 159 -7.86 -9.95 -10.29
C GLU A 159 -7.02 -8.89 -9.58
N ALA A 160 -5.86 -8.55 -10.15
CA ALA A 160 -5.05 -7.45 -9.63
C ALA A 160 -5.72 -6.09 -9.82
N LYS A 161 -6.42 -5.85 -10.94
CA LYS A 161 -7.24 -4.64 -11.11
C LYS A 161 -8.27 -4.53 -9.98
N LEU A 162 -9.05 -5.59 -9.72
CA LEU A 162 -10.05 -5.59 -8.65
C LEU A 162 -9.41 -5.34 -7.27
N SER A 163 -8.30 -6.02 -6.98
CA SER A 163 -7.54 -5.86 -5.74
C SER A 163 -7.06 -4.42 -5.54
N LEU A 164 -6.44 -3.82 -6.58
CA LEU A 164 -6.00 -2.43 -6.57
C LEU A 164 -7.18 -1.47 -6.38
N THR A 165 -8.30 -1.71 -7.06
CA THR A 165 -9.51 -0.90 -6.89
C THR A 165 -9.98 -0.88 -5.44
N LEU A 166 -10.14 -2.06 -4.83
CA LEU A 166 -10.57 -2.20 -3.44
C LEU A 166 -9.58 -1.59 -2.46
N HIS A 167 -8.28 -1.78 -2.69
CA HIS A 167 -7.24 -1.29 -1.78
C HIS A 167 -7.10 0.24 -1.83
N LEU A 168 -7.07 0.83 -3.02
CA LEU A 168 -6.93 2.28 -3.22
C LEU A 168 -8.20 3.03 -2.76
N ALA A 169 -9.37 2.39 -2.84
CA ALA A 169 -10.63 2.96 -2.40
C ALA A 169 -10.77 3.04 -0.87
N LYS A 170 -10.03 2.23 -0.11
CA LYS A 170 -10.09 2.21 1.35
C LYS A 170 -9.53 3.51 1.93
N PRO A 171 -10.26 4.25 2.78
CA PRO A 171 -9.73 5.44 3.46
C PRO A 171 -8.48 5.12 4.29
N THR A 172 -7.63 6.12 4.45
CA THR A 172 -6.41 6.03 5.28
C THR A 172 -6.29 7.28 6.13
N VAL A 173 -5.65 7.13 7.29
CA VAL A 173 -5.25 8.24 8.17
C VAL A 173 -3.79 8.66 7.94
N ASP A 174 -3.02 7.85 7.20
CA ASP A 174 -1.63 8.18 6.86
C ASP A 174 -1.58 9.12 5.64
N ILE A 175 -1.14 10.36 5.88
CA ILE A 175 -0.95 11.41 4.87
C ILE A 175 -0.07 10.93 3.72
N LYS A 176 1.04 10.24 4.01
CA LYS A 176 2.01 9.82 2.97
C LYS A 176 1.40 8.79 2.03
N ILE A 177 0.57 7.88 2.56
CA ILE A 177 -0.17 6.90 1.76
C ILE A 177 -1.23 7.63 0.92
N ARG A 178 -2.00 8.54 1.53
CA ARG A 178 -3.05 9.30 0.83
C ARG A 178 -2.48 10.12 -0.32
N ASP A 179 -1.39 10.85 -0.09
CA ASP A 179 -0.70 11.66 -1.10
C ASP A 179 -0.18 10.79 -2.25
N TRP A 180 0.44 9.65 -1.95
CA TRP A 180 0.88 8.71 -2.98
C TRP A 180 -0.29 8.22 -3.83
N ARG A 181 -1.38 7.78 -3.21
CA ARG A 181 -2.54 7.27 -3.94
C ARG A 181 -3.16 8.34 -4.82
N THR A 182 -3.24 9.58 -4.34
CA THR A 182 -3.66 10.74 -5.13
C THR A 182 -2.80 10.91 -6.38
N GLN A 183 -1.48 10.93 -6.22
CA GLN A 183 -0.54 11.08 -7.34
C GLN A 183 -0.63 9.91 -8.33
N LEU A 184 -0.77 8.69 -7.82
CA LEU A 184 -0.95 7.50 -8.65
C LEU A 184 -2.22 7.62 -9.50
N LEU A 185 -3.36 7.97 -8.90
CA LEU A 185 -4.62 8.15 -9.62
C LEU A 185 -4.57 9.32 -10.62
N ASP A 186 -3.93 10.43 -10.25
CA ASP A 186 -3.75 11.57 -11.15
C ASP A 186 -2.93 11.19 -12.40
N ARG A 187 -1.87 10.39 -12.25
CA ARG A 187 -1.09 9.88 -13.39
C ARG A 187 -1.89 8.87 -14.22
N LEU A 188 -2.61 7.96 -13.57
CA LEU A 188 -3.39 6.92 -14.25
C LEU A 188 -4.57 7.50 -15.02
N ARG A 189 -5.18 8.63 -14.62
CA ARG A 189 -6.37 9.17 -15.29
C ARG A 189 -6.15 9.48 -16.78
N LEU A 190 -4.93 9.79 -17.19
CA LEU A 190 -4.60 10.14 -18.58
C LEU A 190 -4.79 8.98 -19.57
N GLY A 191 -4.70 7.73 -19.12
CA GLY A 191 -4.89 6.54 -19.98
C GLY A 191 -5.79 5.46 -19.38
N LYS A 192 -6.20 5.60 -18.12
CA LYS A 192 -6.97 4.63 -17.34
C LYS A 192 -8.08 5.32 -16.53
N ALA A 193 -8.70 6.37 -17.07
CA ALA A 193 -9.78 7.13 -16.42
C ALA A 193 -10.90 6.22 -15.87
N THR A 194 -11.30 5.19 -16.60
CA THR A 194 -12.30 4.21 -16.14
C THR A 194 -11.88 3.53 -14.84
N PHE A 195 -10.62 3.12 -14.70
CA PHE A 195 -10.12 2.53 -13.46
C PHE A 195 -10.13 3.53 -12.31
N VAL A 196 -9.73 4.78 -12.56
CA VAL A 196 -9.75 5.84 -11.54
C VAL A 196 -11.19 6.06 -11.04
N LEU A 197 -12.16 6.11 -11.96
CA LEU A 197 -13.58 6.17 -11.60
C LEU A 197 -14.02 4.93 -10.81
N ASP A 198 -13.57 3.72 -11.17
CA ASP A 198 -13.88 2.49 -10.42
C ASP A 198 -13.40 2.60 -8.95
N VAL A 199 -12.25 3.25 -8.70
CA VAL A 199 -11.71 3.48 -7.34
C VAL A 199 -12.61 4.41 -6.53
N TYR A 200 -13.00 5.56 -7.08
CA TYR A 200 -13.91 6.48 -6.38
C TYR A 200 -15.31 5.88 -6.20
N GLU A 201 -15.82 5.18 -7.21
CA GLU A 201 -17.10 4.48 -7.13
C GLU A 201 -17.07 3.44 -6.00
N THR A 202 -15.99 2.66 -5.92
CA THR A 202 -15.77 1.68 -4.83
C THR A 202 -15.67 2.36 -3.47
N ALA A 203 -14.99 3.51 -3.37
CA ALA A 203 -14.91 4.27 -2.13
C ALA A 203 -16.30 4.76 -1.68
N MET A 204 -17.15 5.19 -2.60
CA MET A 204 -18.53 5.60 -2.32
C MET A 204 -19.46 4.41 -2.04
N ILE A 205 -19.21 3.22 -2.56
CA ILE A 205 -20.04 2.04 -2.26
C ILE A 205 -19.72 1.49 -0.87
N TYR A 206 -18.44 1.31 -0.54
CA TYR A 206 -18.03 0.56 0.65
C TYR A 206 -17.59 1.44 1.83
N HIS A 207 -17.20 2.68 1.56
CA HIS A 207 -16.54 3.55 2.55
C HIS A 207 -17.14 4.96 2.62
N GLN A 208 -18.35 5.16 2.10
CA GLN A 208 -18.97 6.49 2.00
C GLN A 208 -18.93 7.26 3.32
N GLN A 209 -19.37 6.63 4.41
CA GLN A 209 -19.48 7.28 5.70
C GLN A 209 -18.13 7.81 6.19
N GLU A 210 -17.09 7.00 6.07
CA GLU A 210 -15.74 7.37 6.50
C GLU A 210 -15.14 8.45 5.61
N VAL A 211 -15.28 8.32 4.28
CA VAL A 211 -14.82 9.34 3.33
C VAL A 211 -15.49 10.69 3.57
N ILE A 212 -16.81 10.72 3.76
CA ILE A 212 -17.55 11.96 3.99
C ILE A 212 -17.24 12.57 5.36
N ASN A 213 -17.03 11.75 6.39
CA ASN A 213 -16.56 12.25 7.68
C ASN A 213 -15.19 12.95 7.54
N GLN A 214 -14.23 12.33 6.84
CA GLN A 214 -12.93 12.96 6.57
C GLN A 214 -13.08 14.29 5.80
N VAL A 215 -13.96 14.34 4.79
CA VAL A 215 -14.24 15.58 4.03
C VAL A 215 -14.78 16.69 4.94
N ARG A 216 -15.73 16.38 5.82
CA ARG A 216 -16.32 17.39 6.74
C ARG A 216 -15.31 17.90 7.76
N THR A 217 -14.50 17.00 8.32
CA THR A 217 -13.41 17.39 9.22
C THR A 217 -12.42 18.32 8.51
N ALA A 218 -11.97 17.95 7.31
CA ALA A 218 -11.06 18.79 6.52
C ALA A 218 -11.69 20.15 6.15
N ASP A 219 -12.98 20.19 5.79
CA ASP A 219 -13.70 21.42 5.47
C ASP A 219 -13.72 22.40 6.64
N SER A 220 -13.97 21.89 7.86
CA SER A 220 -13.93 22.73 9.08
C SER A 220 -12.53 23.31 9.36
N ILE A 221 -11.47 22.53 9.13
CA ILE A 221 -10.08 22.97 9.36
C ILE A 221 -9.67 24.01 8.32
N ILE A 222 -9.98 23.80 7.04
CA ILE A 222 -9.62 24.72 5.95
C ILE A 222 -10.40 26.03 6.04
N SER A 223 -11.66 25.97 6.49
CA SER A 223 -12.52 27.16 6.62
C SER A 223 -12.17 28.02 7.84
N ASP A 224 -11.60 27.44 8.90
CA ASP A 224 -11.23 28.16 10.12
C ASP A 224 -9.78 28.69 10.06
N ARG A 225 -9.65 30.02 10.04
CA ARG A 225 -8.35 30.71 10.04
C ARG A 225 -7.53 30.50 11.32
N GLN A 226 -8.16 30.15 12.45
CA GLN A 226 -7.45 29.91 13.72
C GLN A 226 -6.87 28.50 13.78
N THR A 227 -7.60 27.50 13.28
CA THR A 227 -7.13 26.10 13.20
C THR A 227 -6.02 25.93 12.18
N ALA A 228 -5.99 26.76 11.13
CA ALA A 228 -4.87 26.84 10.18
C ALA A 228 -3.51 27.17 10.84
N ALA A 229 -3.48 27.59 12.11
CA ALA A 229 -2.23 27.77 12.87
C ALA A 229 -1.56 26.43 13.24
N ASN A 230 -2.29 25.32 13.28
CA ASN A 230 -1.70 23.99 13.42
C ASN A 230 -1.32 23.45 12.04
N GLU A 231 -0.04 23.58 11.68
CA GLU A 231 0.48 23.18 10.36
C GLU A 231 0.24 21.69 10.04
N GLU A 232 0.24 20.81 11.04
CA GLU A 232 0.06 19.36 10.82
C GLU A 232 -1.39 19.01 10.50
N GLU A 233 -2.35 19.58 11.24
CA GLU A 233 -3.79 19.41 10.96
C GLU A 233 -4.17 20.02 9.61
N LEU A 234 -3.63 21.20 9.29
CA LEU A 234 -3.83 21.82 7.99
C LEU A 234 -3.26 20.96 6.86
N ARG A 235 -2.06 20.38 7.05
CA ARG A 235 -1.44 19.48 6.08
C ARG A 235 -2.30 18.23 5.85
N ASP A 236 -2.86 17.64 6.90
CA ASP A 236 -3.77 16.50 6.76
C ASP A 236 -5.06 16.87 6.01
N ALA A 237 -5.67 17.99 6.38
CA ALA A 237 -6.87 18.49 5.70
C ALA A 237 -6.62 18.79 4.22
N LEU A 238 -5.46 19.35 3.87
CA LEU A 238 -5.03 19.56 2.49
C LEU A 238 -4.81 18.24 1.74
N SER A 239 -4.24 17.23 2.38
CA SER A 239 -4.11 15.89 1.81
C SER A 239 -5.48 15.27 1.49
N ILE A 240 -6.45 15.40 2.41
CA ILE A 240 -7.85 14.97 2.20
C ILE A 240 -8.48 15.71 1.02
N ALA A 241 -8.26 17.02 0.91
CA ALA A 241 -8.76 17.80 -0.22
C ALA A 241 -8.13 17.34 -1.55
N ASN A 242 -6.81 17.13 -1.58
CA ASN A 242 -6.07 16.72 -2.78
C ASN A 242 -6.45 15.33 -3.26
N TRP A 243 -6.90 14.43 -2.39
CA TRP A 243 -7.46 13.13 -2.79
C TRP A 243 -8.54 13.23 -3.87
N TRP A 244 -9.27 14.35 -3.95
CA TRP A 244 -10.32 14.58 -4.93
C TRP A 244 -9.85 15.20 -6.25
N GLN A 245 -8.57 15.60 -6.36
CA GLN A 245 -8.00 16.21 -7.56
C GLN A 245 -8.17 15.35 -8.82
N PRO A 246 -7.86 14.03 -8.83
CA PRO A 246 -8.02 13.21 -10.03
C PRO A 246 -9.48 13.18 -10.53
N LEU A 247 -10.45 13.09 -9.61
CA LEU A 247 -11.87 13.09 -9.95
C LEU A 247 -12.33 14.45 -10.49
N TRP A 248 -11.91 15.55 -9.87
CA TRP A 248 -12.16 16.91 -10.35
C TRP A 248 -11.61 17.11 -11.77
N ALA A 249 -10.41 16.60 -12.05
CA ALA A 249 -9.78 16.71 -13.37
C ALA A 249 -10.55 15.93 -14.44
N ILE A 250 -11.07 14.73 -14.10
CA ILE A 250 -11.95 13.96 -15.00
C ILE A 250 -13.27 14.71 -15.22
N GLU A 251 -13.90 15.24 -14.16
CA GLU A 251 -15.17 15.99 -14.27
C GLU A 251 -15.04 17.20 -15.19
N ARG A 252 -13.93 17.95 -15.11
CA ARG A 252 -13.67 19.09 -15.99
C ARG A 252 -13.39 18.71 -17.43
N ALA A 253 -12.76 17.57 -17.67
CA ALA A 253 -12.48 17.09 -19.01
C ALA A 253 -13.74 16.52 -19.68
N ASP A 254 -14.53 15.73 -18.96
CA ASP A 254 -15.73 15.08 -19.46
C ASP A 254 -16.71 14.71 -18.32
N VAL A 255 -17.62 15.63 -18.02
CA VAL A 255 -18.67 15.43 -17.00
C VAL A 255 -19.59 14.24 -17.30
N ASN A 256 -19.73 13.83 -18.57
CA ASN A 256 -20.64 12.74 -18.92
C ASN A 256 -20.12 11.39 -18.44
N GLN A 257 -18.80 11.21 -18.32
CA GLN A 257 -18.22 10.00 -17.73
C GLN A 257 -18.65 9.80 -16.28
N LEU A 258 -18.77 10.89 -15.49
CA LEU A 258 -19.24 10.80 -14.11
C LEU A 258 -20.75 10.52 -14.07
N ARG A 259 -21.54 11.14 -14.94
CA ARG A 259 -23.00 10.92 -15.00
C ARG A 259 -23.38 9.48 -15.32
N GLN A 260 -22.54 8.76 -16.06
CA GLN A 260 -22.74 7.35 -16.39
C GLN A 260 -22.44 6.42 -15.19
N ARG A 261 -21.79 6.90 -14.14
CA ARG A 261 -21.45 6.12 -12.94
C ARG A 261 -22.60 6.13 -11.94
N ARG A 262 -23.41 5.06 -11.97
CA ARG A 262 -24.60 4.90 -11.13
C ARG A 262 -24.29 5.04 -9.64
N TYR A 263 -23.12 4.60 -9.17
CA TYR A 263 -22.84 4.51 -7.74
C TYR A 263 -21.93 5.62 -7.20
N LEU A 264 -21.46 6.57 -8.03
CA LEU A 264 -20.77 7.76 -7.52
C LEU A 264 -21.71 8.68 -6.72
N GLY A 265 -23.03 8.55 -6.90
CA GLY A 265 -24.06 9.32 -6.19
C GLY A 265 -23.88 10.83 -6.32
N TYR A 266 -24.39 11.61 -5.36
CA TYR A 266 -24.14 13.06 -5.27
C TYR A 266 -23.09 13.43 -4.20
N ALA A 267 -22.79 12.51 -3.29
CA ALA A 267 -21.90 12.76 -2.14
C ALA A 267 -20.47 13.10 -2.56
N TYR A 268 -19.99 12.57 -3.69
CA TYR A 268 -18.66 12.90 -4.23
C TYR A 268 -18.44 14.41 -4.46
N ARG A 269 -19.54 15.16 -4.68
CA ARG A 269 -19.47 16.62 -4.90
C ARG A 269 -19.01 17.39 -3.66
N GLU A 270 -19.21 16.85 -2.45
CA GLU A 270 -18.66 17.44 -1.23
C GLU A 270 -17.13 17.44 -1.29
N GLY A 271 -16.53 16.34 -1.74
CA GLY A 271 -15.09 16.23 -1.96
C GLY A 271 -14.55 17.19 -3.03
N ILE A 272 -15.24 17.30 -4.17
CA ILE A 272 -14.87 18.25 -5.22
C ILE A 272 -14.97 19.71 -4.73
N LYS A 273 -15.98 20.05 -3.92
CA LYS A 273 -16.08 21.38 -3.30
C LYS A 273 -14.90 21.65 -2.36
N LEU A 274 -14.54 20.68 -1.53
CA LEU A 274 -13.39 20.77 -0.63
C LEU A 274 -12.08 21.01 -1.40
N PHE A 275 -11.85 20.28 -2.50
CA PHE A 275 -10.67 20.52 -3.35
C PHE A 275 -10.65 21.94 -3.93
N ASN A 276 -11.78 22.45 -4.44
CA ASN A 276 -11.82 23.84 -4.93
C ASN A 276 -11.57 24.86 -3.81
N LEU A 277 -12.07 24.60 -2.60
CA LEU A 277 -11.82 25.46 -1.43
C LEU A 277 -10.32 25.49 -1.09
N SER A 278 -9.65 24.33 -1.08
CA SER A 278 -8.21 24.26 -0.79
C SER A 278 -7.38 25.02 -1.84
N GLN A 279 -7.74 24.92 -3.13
CA GLN A 279 -7.04 25.65 -4.18
C GLN A 279 -7.19 27.17 -4.06
N ARG A 280 -8.38 27.66 -3.67
CA ARG A 280 -8.59 29.10 -3.42
C ARG A 280 -7.77 29.61 -2.24
N MET A 281 -7.68 28.81 -1.17
CA MET A 281 -6.85 29.14 -0.01
C MET A 281 -5.37 29.26 -0.38
N LEU A 282 -4.88 28.39 -1.28
CA LEU A 282 -3.50 28.39 -1.76
C LEU A 282 -3.22 29.42 -2.88
N GLY A 283 -4.25 30.14 -3.37
CA GLY A 283 -4.12 31.12 -4.44
C GLY A 283 -3.91 30.53 -5.84
N SER A 284 -4.25 29.25 -6.04
CA SER A 284 -3.99 28.49 -7.28
C SER A 284 -5.17 28.45 -8.26
N VAL A 285 -6.33 29.02 -7.90
CA VAL A 285 -7.57 29.07 -8.70
C VAL A 285 -8.28 30.42 -8.54
#